data_AF-A0A1V2Q413-F1
#
_entry.id   AF-A0A1V2Q413-F1
#
_cell.length_a   1.000
_cell.length_b   1.000
_cell.length_c   1.000
_cell.angle_alpha   90.00
_cell.angle_beta   90.00
_cell.angle_gamma   90.00
#
_symmetry.space_group_name_H-M   'P 1'
#
loop_
_entity.id
_entity.type
_entity.pdbx_description
1 polymer ?
#
loop_
_entity_poly.entity_id
_entity_poly.type
_entity_poly.pdbx_seq_one_letter_code
_entity_poly.pdbx_strand_id
1 'polypeptide(L)'
;MTTTAEDTFRRRLLDGMATSIEQNGYHNTTIADIVRHARTSRRTFYEHFASREECFAALFVEANAEMIRRITAAVDPKAPWQDQIRTAVEAWIACAESAPTITLSWIRDLPALGTVTRPLLRGMMDAFVEMVLKLCDTEELRVAGIRPVTREEAIILLGGLRELFASTLEDGGKPTDITEVAVRSAIALLGQQIH
;
A
#
# COMPACT_ATOMS: atom_id res chain seq x y z
N MET A 1 18.35 -17.75 13.84
CA MET A 1 18.44 -16.68 12.83
C MET A 1 18.88 -15.43 13.54
N THR A 2 20.14 -15.02 13.33
CA THR A 2 20.74 -13.86 13.97
C THR A 2 20.41 -12.63 13.13
N THR A 3 19.42 -11.84 13.56
CA THR A 3 19.23 -10.48 13.03
C THR A 3 20.51 -9.72 13.35
N THR A 4 21.35 -9.45 12.35
CA THR A 4 22.60 -8.69 12.53
C THR A 4 22.27 -7.27 12.98
N ALA A 5 23.18 -6.65 13.73
CA ALA A 5 23.01 -5.28 14.21
C ALA A 5 22.75 -4.27 13.07
N GLU A 6 23.27 -4.53 11.86
CA GLU A 6 23.00 -3.77 10.63
C GLU A 6 21.52 -3.76 10.23
N ASP A 7 20.84 -4.92 10.33
CA ASP A 7 19.42 -5.05 9.99
C ASP A 7 18.54 -4.30 11.00
N THR A 8 19.03 -4.18 12.24
CA THR A 8 18.35 -3.43 13.31
C THR A 8 18.41 -1.92 13.07
N PHE A 9 19.54 -1.38 12.59
CA PHE A 9 19.67 0.05 12.28
C PHE A 9 18.88 0.44 11.05
N ARG A 10 18.90 -0.38 9.99
CA ARG A 10 18.07 -0.17 8.80
C ARG A 10 16.60 -0.06 9.19
N ARG A 11 16.08 -1.02 9.97
CA ARG A 11 14.69 -1.01 10.43
C ARG A 11 14.36 0.25 11.24
N ARG A 12 15.21 0.63 12.19
CA ARG A 12 15.03 1.86 12.99
C ARG A 12 15.01 3.12 12.14
N LEU A 13 15.82 3.18 11.09
CA LEU A 13 15.82 4.31 10.15
C LEU A 13 14.51 4.40 9.37
N LEU A 14 13.95 3.26 8.94
CA LEU A 14 12.64 3.21 8.29
C LEU A 14 11.51 3.61 9.24
N ASP A 15 11.54 3.13 10.49
CA ASP A 15 10.58 3.54 11.52
C ASP A 15 10.72 5.05 11.85
N GLY A 16 11.95 5.57 11.83
CA GLY A 16 12.23 7.00 12.00
C GLY A 16 11.72 7.85 10.84
N MET A 17 11.81 7.35 9.61
CA MET A 17 11.18 7.96 8.42
C MET A 17 9.66 7.98 8.57
N ALA A 18 9.05 6.84 8.88
CA ALA A 18 7.60 6.73 9.08
C ALA A 18 7.10 7.74 10.13
N THR A 19 7.75 7.77 11.30
CA THR A 19 7.42 8.72 12.38
C THR A 19 7.55 10.19 11.93
N SER A 20 8.60 10.51 11.15
CA SER A 20 8.82 11.88 10.68
C SER A 20 7.74 12.33 9.69
N ILE A 21 7.32 11.43 8.78
CA ILE A 21 6.23 11.67 7.82
C ILE A 21 4.91 11.85 8.55
N GLU A 22 4.60 11.02 9.54
CA GLU A 22 3.38 11.14 10.34
C GLU A 22 3.28 12.49 11.06
N GLN A 23 4.41 12.99 11.58
CA GLN A 23 4.44 14.25 12.34
C GLN A 23 4.41 15.49 11.46
N ASN A 24 5.12 15.47 10.33
CA ASN A 24 5.42 16.70 9.58
C ASN A 24 5.07 16.63 8.09
N GLY A 25 4.66 15.47 7.59
CA GLY A 25 4.58 15.16 6.16
C GLY A 25 5.96 14.88 5.55
N TYR A 26 5.97 14.22 4.39
CA TYR A 26 7.21 13.83 3.72
C TYR A 26 8.07 15.03 3.31
N HIS A 27 7.45 16.08 2.74
CA HIS A 27 8.19 17.25 2.26
C HIS A 27 9.01 17.96 3.36
N ASN A 28 8.47 18.03 4.58
CA ASN A 28 9.13 18.68 5.72
C ASN A 28 10.08 17.75 6.50
N THR A 29 10.10 16.45 6.21
CA THR A 29 10.94 15.47 6.92
C THR A 29 12.41 15.64 6.57
N THR A 30 13.31 15.85 7.53
CA THR A 30 14.75 15.93 7.24
C THR A 30 15.50 14.66 7.68
N ILE A 31 16.72 14.44 7.15
CA ILE A 31 17.60 13.37 7.66
C ILE A 31 17.88 13.54 9.16
N ALA A 32 17.91 14.78 9.66
CA ALA A 32 18.09 15.04 11.09
C ALA A 32 16.92 14.50 11.93
N ASP A 33 15.68 14.67 11.44
CA ASP A 33 14.49 14.14 12.10
C ASP A 33 14.51 12.61 12.11
N ILE A 34 14.80 12.01 10.95
CA ILE A 34 14.86 10.56 10.79
C ILE A 34 15.85 9.95 11.79
N VAL A 35 17.09 10.45 11.84
CA VAL A 35 18.12 9.88 12.73
C VAL A 35 17.84 10.17 14.21
N ARG A 36 17.16 11.28 14.52
CA ARG A 36 16.68 11.59 15.88
C ARG A 36 15.64 10.56 16.33
N HIS A 37 14.63 10.27 15.51
CA HIS A 37 13.62 9.26 15.81
C HIS A 37 14.21 7.85 15.85
N ALA A 38 15.09 7.54 14.91
CA ALA A 38 15.80 6.27 14.85
C ALA A 38 16.85 6.11 15.97
N ARG A 39 17.16 7.15 16.75
CA ARG A 39 18.19 7.19 17.80
C ARG A 39 19.58 6.78 17.28
N THR A 40 19.95 7.28 16.12
CA THR A 40 21.22 6.99 15.44
C THR A 40 21.85 8.26 14.87
N SER A 41 22.92 8.13 14.07
CA SER A 41 23.66 9.25 13.49
C SER A 41 23.39 9.44 11.99
N ARG A 42 23.68 10.64 11.47
CA ARG A 42 23.70 10.89 10.01
C ARG A 42 24.68 9.98 9.28
N ARG A 43 25.82 9.67 9.91
CA ARG A 43 26.78 8.72 9.34
C ARG A 43 26.13 7.36 9.11
N THR A 44 25.44 6.84 10.12
CA THR A 44 24.71 5.56 10.03
C THR A 44 23.59 5.62 9.00
N PHE A 45 22.90 6.75 8.85
CA PHE A 45 21.94 6.92 7.75
C PHE A 45 22.60 6.68 6.39
N TYR A 46 23.71 7.37 6.11
CA TYR A 46 24.41 7.25 4.83
C TYR A 46 25.13 5.91 4.63
N GLU A 47 25.35 5.12 5.69
CA GLU A 47 25.80 3.72 5.58
C GLU A 47 24.68 2.80 5.04
N HIS A 48 23.41 3.16 5.18
CA HIS A 48 22.26 2.34 4.74
C HIS A 48 21.49 2.90 3.53
N PHE A 49 21.44 4.23 3.38
CA PHE A 49 20.68 4.90 2.32
C PHE A 49 21.48 6.09 1.77
N ALA A 50 21.59 6.19 0.46
CA ALA A 50 22.26 7.30 -0.20
C ALA A 50 21.46 8.61 -0.10
N SER A 51 20.13 8.53 0.12
CA SER A 51 19.23 9.68 0.19
C SER A 51 17.99 9.45 1.04
N ARG A 52 17.29 10.53 1.41
CA ARG A 52 15.98 10.48 2.06
C ARG A 52 14.95 9.81 1.15
N GLU A 53 15.02 10.09 -0.14
CA GLU A 53 14.17 9.55 -1.19
C GLU A 53 14.31 8.03 -1.28
N GLU A 54 15.54 7.51 -1.24
CA GLU A 54 15.81 6.07 -1.20
C GLU A 54 15.28 5.41 0.08
N CYS A 55 15.48 6.05 1.24
CA CYS A 55 14.93 5.60 2.50
C CYS A 55 13.38 5.54 2.47
N PHE A 56 12.74 6.53 1.85
CA PHE A 56 11.29 6.57 1.69
C PHE A 56 10.77 5.51 0.73
N ALA A 57 11.46 5.30 -0.39
CA ALA A 57 11.19 4.21 -1.32
C ALA A 57 11.29 2.84 -0.64
N ALA A 58 12.34 2.62 0.16
CA ALA A 58 12.51 1.39 0.92
C ALA A 58 11.40 1.16 1.95
N LEU A 59 11.00 2.22 2.68
CA LEU A 59 9.86 2.16 3.60
C LEU A 59 8.58 1.73 2.87
N PHE A 60 8.33 2.32 1.69
CA PHE A 60 7.17 1.96 0.88
C PHE A 60 7.19 0.49 0.49
N VAL A 61 8.32 -0.04 0.03
CA VAL A 61 8.46 -1.46 -0.36
C VAL A 61 8.09 -2.40 0.78
N GLU A 62 8.62 -2.15 1.98
CA GLU A 62 8.32 -3.00 3.14
C GLU A 62 6.85 -2.93 3.52
N ALA A 63 6.27 -1.73 3.53
CA ALA A 63 4.88 -1.55 3.90
C ALA A 63 3.89 -2.10 2.86
N ASN A 64 4.22 -2.02 1.57
CA ASN A 64 3.47 -2.64 0.48
C ASN A 64 3.46 -4.17 0.60
N ALA A 65 4.63 -4.77 0.89
CA ALA A 65 4.73 -6.21 1.09
C ALA A 65 3.91 -6.67 2.30
N GLU A 66 3.95 -5.92 3.41
CA GLU A 66 3.09 -6.17 4.58
C GLU A 66 1.60 -6.06 4.22
N MET A 67 1.20 -5.00 3.52
CA MET A 67 -0.19 -4.78 3.13
C MET A 67 -0.70 -5.94 2.25
N ILE A 68 0.07 -6.36 1.23
CA ILE A 68 -0.28 -7.51 0.38
C ILE A 68 -0.46 -8.77 1.22
N ARG A 69 0.45 -9.04 2.16
CA ARG A 69 0.33 -10.21 3.06
C ARG A 69 -0.93 -10.15 3.92
N ARG A 70 -1.24 -9.00 4.49
CA ARG A 70 -2.43 -8.81 5.35
C ARG A 70 -3.73 -9.00 4.57
N ILE A 71 -3.85 -8.40 3.39
CA ILE A 71 -5.03 -8.56 2.53
C ILE A 71 -5.19 -10.02 2.12
N THR A 72 -4.11 -10.65 1.64
CA THR A 72 -4.14 -12.06 1.21
C THR A 72 -4.53 -12.99 2.35
N ALA A 73 -4.04 -12.76 3.57
CA ALA A 73 -4.35 -13.58 4.74
C ALA A 73 -5.77 -13.35 5.29
N ALA A 74 -6.38 -12.20 5.02
CA ALA A 74 -7.73 -11.89 5.49
C ALA A 74 -8.81 -12.57 4.66
N VAL A 75 -8.57 -12.80 3.37
CA VAL A 75 -9.56 -13.38 2.45
C VAL A 75 -9.59 -14.90 2.61
N ASP A 76 -10.74 -15.45 3.04
CA ASP A 76 -11.01 -16.88 2.93
C ASP A 76 -11.42 -17.20 1.48
N PRO A 77 -10.63 -17.97 0.73
CA PRO A 77 -10.95 -18.28 -0.66
C PRO A 77 -12.25 -19.09 -0.79
N LYS A 78 -12.78 -19.70 0.28
CA LYS A 78 -14.00 -20.51 0.25
C LYS A 78 -15.28 -19.74 0.61
N ALA A 79 -15.15 -18.48 1.01
CA ALA A 79 -16.30 -17.64 1.29
C ALA A 79 -17.08 -17.30 0.01
N PRO A 80 -18.36 -16.90 0.07
CA PRO A 80 -19.05 -16.34 -1.08
C PRO A 80 -18.23 -15.21 -1.74
N TRP A 81 -18.17 -15.16 -3.07
CA TRP A 81 -17.25 -14.28 -3.78
C TRP A 81 -17.43 -12.78 -3.43
N GLN A 82 -18.65 -12.34 -3.13
CA GLN A 82 -18.91 -10.98 -2.67
C GLN A 82 -18.25 -10.69 -1.32
N ASP A 83 -18.25 -11.68 -0.43
CA ASP A 83 -17.62 -11.60 0.89
C ASP A 83 -16.09 -11.60 0.75
N GLN A 84 -15.54 -12.33 -0.23
CA GLN A 84 -14.12 -12.27 -0.57
C GLN A 84 -13.71 -10.86 -0.99
N ILE A 85 -14.46 -10.24 -1.92
CA ILE A 85 -14.21 -8.87 -2.38
C ILE A 85 -14.35 -7.87 -1.24
N ARG A 86 -15.43 -7.97 -0.45
CA ARG A 86 -15.65 -7.10 0.71
C ARG A 86 -14.48 -7.16 1.67
N THR A 87 -14.06 -8.37 2.05
CA THR A 87 -12.96 -8.59 2.98
C THR A 87 -11.65 -8.03 2.44
N ALA A 88 -11.36 -8.20 1.14
CA ALA A 88 -10.16 -7.65 0.52
C ALA A 88 -10.13 -6.11 0.57
N VAL A 89 -11.26 -5.46 0.25
CA VAL A 89 -11.39 -4.00 0.29
C VAL A 89 -11.30 -3.47 1.71
N GLU A 90 -12.01 -4.08 2.66
CA GLU A 90 -11.96 -3.69 4.08
C GLU A 90 -10.54 -3.86 4.65
N ALA A 91 -9.84 -4.94 4.32
CA ALA A 91 -8.45 -5.14 4.73
C ALA A 91 -7.51 -4.09 4.14
N TRP A 92 -7.71 -3.69 2.88
CA TRP A 92 -6.94 -2.61 2.26
C TRP A 92 -7.18 -1.27 2.95
N ILE A 93 -8.44 -0.90 3.20
CA ILE A 93 -8.81 0.33 3.91
C ILE A 93 -8.24 0.34 5.32
N ALA A 94 -8.34 -0.77 6.07
CA ALA A 94 -7.80 -0.88 7.42
C ALA A 94 -6.26 -0.75 7.45
N CYS A 95 -5.57 -1.26 6.42
CA CYS A 95 -4.13 -1.04 6.30
C CYS A 95 -3.81 0.43 6.03
N ALA A 96 -4.54 1.07 5.12
CA ALA A 96 -4.36 2.48 4.78
C ALA A 96 -4.69 3.42 5.96
N GLU A 97 -5.71 3.09 6.75
CA GLU A 97 -6.12 3.82 7.95
C GLU A 97 -5.09 3.72 9.08
N SER A 98 -4.31 2.62 9.15
CA SER A 98 -3.28 2.48 10.18
C SER A 98 -2.14 3.49 10.06
N ALA A 99 -1.94 4.07 8.88
CA ALA A 99 -0.94 5.11 8.62
C ALA A 99 -1.39 6.04 7.47
N PRO A 100 -2.38 6.93 7.70
CA PRO A 100 -3.05 7.64 6.62
C PRO A 100 -2.14 8.69 5.96
N THR A 101 -1.35 9.41 6.74
CA THR A 101 -0.37 10.39 6.23
C THR A 101 0.70 9.71 5.37
N ILE A 102 1.18 8.53 5.82
CA ILE A 102 2.15 7.74 5.05
C ILE A 102 1.53 7.26 3.74
N THR A 103 0.29 6.73 3.79
CA THR A 103 -0.44 6.28 2.60
C THR A 103 -0.65 7.43 1.61
N LEU A 104 -1.02 8.62 2.10
CA LEU A 104 -1.18 9.81 1.27
C LEU A 104 0.16 10.22 0.61
N SER A 105 1.25 10.23 1.37
CA SER A 105 2.58 10.51 0.83
C SER A 105 3.02 9.49 -0.24
N TRP A 106 2.61 8.23 -0.14
CA TRP A 106 2.86 7.26 -1.21
C TRP A 106 2.05 7.53 -2.49
N ILE A 107 0.87 8.12 -2.35
CA ILE A 107 -0.01 8.43 -3.48
C ILE A 107 0.44 9.71 -4.18
N ARG A 108 0.82 10.74 -3.41
CA ARG A 108 1.13 12.08 -3.94
C ARG A 108 2.64 12.32 -4.13
N ASP A 109 3.46 11.98 -3.14
CA ASP A 109 4.86 12.42 -3.09
C ASP A 109 5.80 11.43 -3.80
N LEU A 110 5.61 10.13 -3.59
CA LEU A 110 6.52 9.11 -4.12
C LEU A 110 6.60 9.09 -5.66
N PRO A 111 5.49 9.22 -6.42
CA PRO A 111 5.54 9.34 -7.88
C PRO A 111 6.28 10.59 -8.37
N ALA A 112 6.27 11.68 -7.57
CA ALA A 112 6.92 12.94 -7.91
C ALA A 112 8.46 12.88 -7.78
N LEU A 113 9.02 11.88 -7.10
CA LEU A 113 10.48 11.72 -6.93
C LEU A 113 11.23 11.31 -8.20
N GLY A 114 10.52 11.07 -9.30
CA GLY A 114 11.13 10.96 -10.63
C GLY A 114 11.79 9.62 -10.92
N THR A 115 12.83 9.62 -11.76
CA THR A 115 13.36 8.41 -12.41
C THR A 115 13.95 7.39 -11.46
N VAL A 116 14.42 7.81 -10.28
CA VAL A 116 15.02 6.93 -9.26
C VAL A 116 13.99 5.96 -8.68
N THR A 117 12.76 6.43 -8.43
CA THR A 117 11.70 5.61 -7.81
C THR A 117 10.79 4.93 -8.82
N ARG A 118 10.85 5.30 -10.12
CA ARG A 118 9.97 4.74 -11.17
C ARG A 118 10.02 3.20 -11.29
N PRO A 119 11.19 2.54 -11.36
CA PRO A 119 11.24 1.07 -11.46
C PRO A 119 10.63 0.40 -10.24
N LEU A 120 10.87 0.98 -9.06
CA LEU A 120 10.33 0.52 -7.79
C LEU A 120 8.81 0.63 -7.77
N LEU A 121 8.27 1.81 -8.08
CA LEU A 121 6.84 2.07 -8.17
C LEU A 121 6.15 1.10 -9.14
N ARG A 122 6.76 0.85 -10.30
CA ARG A 122 6.23 -0.11 -11.27
C ARG A 122 6.18 -1.53 -10.68
N GLY A 123 7.29 -2.03 -10.14
CA GLY A 123 7.33 -3.37 -9.57
C GLY A 123 6.36 -3.57 -8.39
N MET A 124 6.08 -2.51 -7.63
CA MET A 124 5.13 -2.54 -6.53
C MET A 124 3.68 -2.52 -6.99
N MET A 125 3.35 -1.68 -7.98
CA MET A 125 2.04 -1.72 -8.62
C MET A 125 1.81 -3.08 -9.28
N ASP A 126 2.83 -3.66 -9.91
CA ASP A 126 2.77 -5.01 -10.46
C ASP A 126 2.47 -6.04 -9.35
N ALA A 127 3.11 -5.95 -8.18
CA ALA A 127 2.83 -6.84 -7.06
C ALA A 127 1.39 -6.73 -6.54
N PHE A 128 0.83 -5.52 -6.45
CA PHE A 128 -0.58 -5.32 -6.10
C PHE A 128 -1.52 -5.89 -7.15
N VAL A 129 -1.21 -5.66 -8.43
CA VAL A 129 -2.02 -6.20 -9.54
C VAL A 129 -2.00 -7.73 -9.51
N GLU A 130 -0.83 -8.35 -9.36
CA GLU A 130 -0.71 -9.82 -9.21
C GLU A 130 -1.50 -10.36 -8.01
N MET A 131 -1.52 -9.64 -6.89
CA MET A 131 -2.34 -10.01 -5.74
C MET A 131 -3.83 -9.96 -6.09
N VAL A 132 -4.31 -8.89 -6.73
CA VAL A 132 -5.72 -8.74 -7.14
C VAL A 132 -6.11 -9.86 -8.11
N LEU A 133 -5.26 -10.14 -9.11
CA LEU A 133 -5.51 -11.22 -10.08
C LEU A 133 -5.65 -12.58 -9.38
N LYS A 134 -4.80 -12.88 -8.38
CA LYS A 134 -4.88 -14.12 -7.61
C LYS A 134 -6.13 -14.20 -6.74
N LEU A 135 -6.50 -13.12 -6.05
CA LEU A 135 -7.70 -13.08 -5.22
C LEU A 135 -8.99 -13.19 -6.05
N CYS A 136 -8.93 -12.82 -7.32
CA CYS A 136 -10.06 -12.92 -8.25
C CYS A 136 -10.06 -14.20 -9.10
N ASP A 137 -9.26 -15.21 -8.77
CA ASP A 137 -9.19 -16.49 -9.48
C ASP A 137 -9.44 -17.68 -8.53
N THR A 138 -10.41 -17.54 -7.63
CA THR A 138 -10.87 -18.60 -6.73
C THR A 138 -11.99 -19.44 -7.37
N GLU A 139 -12.25 -20.63 -6.82
CA GLU A 139 -13.27 -21.53 -7.38
C GLU A 139 -14.67 -20.93 -7.29
N GLU A 140 -14.95 -20.21 -6.22
CA GLU A 140 -16.22 -19.57 -5.91
C GLU A 140 -16.55 -18.47 -6.93
N LEU A 141 -15.54 -17.72 -7.39
CA LEU A 141 -15.70 -16.77 -8.48
C LEU A 141 -15.99 -17.48 -9.81
N ARG A 142 -15.29 -18.58 -10.11
CA ARG A 142 -15.51 -19.35 -11.35
C ARG A 142 -16.89 -20.02 -11.38
N VAL A 143 -17.32 -20.61 -10.27
CA VAL A 143 -18.66 -21.22 -10.11
C VAL A 143 -19.76 -20.17 -10.25
N ALA A 144 -19.52 -18.94 -9.79
CA ALA A 144 -20.42 -17.81 -10.01
C ALA A 144 -20.43 -17.28 -11.46
N GLY A 145 -19.64 -17.87 -12.36
CA GLY A 145 -19.54 -17.43 -13.75
C GLY A 145 -18.77 -16.12 -13.94
N ILE A 146 -18.00 -15.69 -12.93
CA ILE A 146 -17.18 -14.49 -13.02
C ILE A 146 -15.95 -14.80 -13.84
N ARG A 147 -15.76 -14.06 -14.94
CA ARG A 147 -14.57 -14.24 -15.76
C ARG A 147 -13.32 -13.75 -15.03
N PRO A 148 -12.13 -14.25 -15.41
CA PRO A 148 -10.88 -13.73 -14.89
C PRO A 148 -10.74 -12.22 -15.13
N VAL A 149 -10.28 -11.52 -14.09
CA VAL A 149 -9.97 -10.10 -14.11
C VAL A 149 -8.76 -9.85 -15.00
N THR A 150 -8.80 -8.81 -15.84
CA THR A 150 -7.61 -8.44 -16.61
C THR A 150 -6.68 -7.55 -15.81
N ARG A 151 -5.43 -7.45 -16.27
CA ARG A 151 -4.43 -6.56 -15.66
C ARG A 151 -4.89 -5.10 -15.66
N GLU A 152 -5.53 -4.65 -16.72
CA GLU A 152 -6.06 -3.29 -16.89
C GLU A 152 -7.18 -3.00 -15.89
N GLU A 153 -8.07 -3.96 -15.65
CA GLU A 153 -9.15 -3.84 -14.68
C GLU A 153 -8.64 -3.76 -13.25
N ALA A 154 -7.64 -4.59 -12.91
CA ALA A 154 -6.96 -4.50 -11.63
C ALA A 154 -6.29 -3.13 -11.43
N ILE A 155 -5.68 -2.55 -12.47
CA ILE A 155 -5.11 -1.21 -12.43
C ILE A 155 -6.19 -0.14 -12.24
N ILE A 156 -7.32 -0.23 -12.95
CA ILE A 156 -8.44 0.69 -12.79
C ILE A 156 -8.98 0.63 -11.36
N LEU A 157 -9.18 -0.56 -10.81
CA LEU A 157 -9.65 -0.76 -9.44
C LEU A 157 -8.69 -0.13 -8.43
N LEU A 158 -7.40 -0.50 -8.49
CA LEU A 158 -6.39 0.00 -7.57
C LEU A 158 -6.21 1.52 -7.68
N GLY A 159 -6.23 2.06 -8.91
CA GLY A 159 -6.14 3.50 -9.16
C GLY A 159 -7.34 4.25 -8.59
N GLY A 160 -8.56 3.76 -8.84
CA GLY A 160 -9.78 4.34 -8.33
C GLY A 160 -9.86 4.32 -6.79
N LEU A 161 -9.50 3.19 -6.16
CA LEU A 161 -9.48 3.08 -4.70
C LEU A 161 -8.44 4.02 -4.07
N ARG A 162 -7.21 4.06 -4.62
CA ARG A 162 -6.16 4.97 -4.15
C ARG A 162 -6.58 6.44 -4.27
N GLU A 163 -7.17 6.83 -5.39
CA GLU A 163 -7.62 8.21 -5.59
C GLU A 163 -8.78 8.57 -4.67
N LEU A 164 -9.75 7.67 -4.51
CA LEU A 164 -10.89 7.87 -3.61
C LEU A 164 -10.44 8.01 -2.15
N PHE A 165 -9.46 7.20 -1.72
CA PHE A 165 -8.85 7.34 -0.40
C PHE A 165 -8.14 8.68 -0.23
N ALA A 166 -7.30 9.07 -1.19
CA ALA A 166 -6.50 10.28 -1.11
C ALA A 166 -7.38 11.54 -1.05
N SER A 167 -8.34 11.65 -1.99
CA SER A 167 -9.31 12.76 -2.01
C SER A 167 -10.14 12.84 -0.73
N THR A 168 -10.63 11.71 -0.21
CA THR A 168 -11.39 11.69 1.05
C THR A 168 -10.58 12.22 2.22
N LEU A 169 -9.30 11.81 2.33
CA LEU A 169 -8.43 12.27 3.40
C LEU A 169 -8.07 13.75 3.24
N GLU A 170 -7.83 14.21 2.01
CA GLU A 170 -7.57 15.62 1.67
C GLU A 170 -8.77 16.53 2.00
N ASP A 171 -9.99 16.02 1.84
CA ASP A 171 -11.24 16.71 2.20
C ASP A 171 -11.56 16.65 3.71
N GLY A 172 -10.70 16.02 4.52
CA GLY A 172 -10.87 15.89 5.97
C GLY A 172 -11.82 14.77 6.41
N GLY A 173 -12.19 13.88 5.50
CA GLY A 173 -12.94 12.66 5.79
C GLY A 173 -12.07 11.56 6.39
N LYS A 174 -12.71 10.46 6.81
CA LYS A 174 -12.02 9.27 7.33
C LYS A 174 -11.87 8.22 6.23
N PRO A 175 -10.78 7.44 6.21
CA PRO A 175 -10.62 6.30 5.31
C PRO A 175 -11.80 5.32 5.29
N THR A 176 -12.46 5.10 6.43
CA THR A 176 -13.61 4.20 6.54
C THR A 176 -14.87 4.71 5.84
N ASP A 177 -14.94 6.01 5.54
CA ASP A 177 -16.13 6.63 4.92
C ASP A 177 -16.33 6.11 3.48
N ILE A 178 -15.26 5.61 2.84
CA ILE A 178 -15.30 5.10 1.47
C ILE A 178 -15.62 3.61 1.37
N THR A 179 -15.71 2.88 2.49
CA THR A 179 -15.81 1.40 2.48
C THR A 179 -16.96 0.89 1.62
N GLU A 180 -18.18 1.36 1.85
CA GLU A 180 -19.34 0.83 1.13
C GLU A 180 -19.33 1.18 -0.37
N VAL A 181 -18.87 2.38 -0.73
CA VAL A 181 -18.76 2.77 -2.14
C VAL A 181 -17.62 2.00 -2.83
N ALA A 182 -16.51 1.75 -2.13
CA ALA A 182 -15.38 0.96 -2.63
C ALA A 182 -15.79 -0.50 -2.88
N VAL A 183 -16.46 -1.13 -1.90
CA VAL A 183 -16.96 -2.51 -2.03
C VAL A 183 -17.95 -2.62 -3.18
N ARG A 184 -18.94 -1.73 -3.24
CA ARG A 184 -19.94 -1.75 -4.32
C ARG A 184 -19.30 -1.55 -5.69
N SER A 185 -18.32 -0.66 -5.81
CA SER A 185 -17.62 -0.40 -7.07
C SER A 185 -16.74 -1.57 -7.50
N ALA A 186 -16.06 -2.23 -6.55
CA ALA A 186 -15.30 -3.45 -6.81
C ALA A 186 -16.22 -4.59 -7.28
N ILE A 187 -17.33 -4.83 -6.57
CA ILE A 187 -18.33 -5.83 -6.97
C ILE A 187 -18.91 -5.50 -8.35
N ALA A 188 -19.21 -4.24 -8.65
CA ALA A 188 -19.73 -3.85 -9.96
C ALA A 188 -18.70 -4.11 -11.06
N LEU A 189 -17.45 -3.67 -10.89
CA LEU A 189 -16.40 -3.89 -11.87
C LEU A 189 -16.17 -5.38 -12.15
N LEU A 190 -16.25 -6.21 -11.11
CA LEU A 190 -16.00 -7.65 -11.18
C LEU A 190 -17.22 -8.48 -11.60
N GLY A 191 -18.43 -8.02 -11.25
CA GLY A 191 -19.69 -8.74 -11.45
C GLY A 191 -20.49 -8.34 -12.71
N GLN A 192 -20.06 -7.31 -13.45
CA GLN A 192 -20.80 -6.77 -14.60
C GLN A 192 -20.88 -7.67 -15.84
N GLN A 193 -20.37 -8.92 -15.80
CA GLN A 193 -20.27 -9.74 -17.02
C GLN A 193 -20.79 -11.16 -16.86
N ILE A 194 -21.95 -11.29 -16.20
CA ILE A 194 -22.82 -12.47 -16.32
C ILE A 194 -23.55 -12.37 -17.68
N HIS A 195 -22.97 -12.93 -18.73
CA HIS A 195 -23.66 -13.15 -20.02
C HIS A 195 -23.44 -14.58 -20.50
#